data_AF-M6YZ24-F1
#
_entry.id   AF-M6YZ24-F1
#
_cell.length_a   1.000
_cell.length_b   1.000
_cell.length_c   1.000
_cell.angle_alpha   90.00
_cell.angle_beta   90.00
_cell.angle_gamma   90.00
#
_symmetry.space_group_name_H-M   'P 1'
#
loop_
_entity.id
_entity.type
_entity.pdbx_description
1 polymer ?
#
loop_
_entity_poly.entity_id
_entity_poly.type
_entity_poly.pdbx_seq_one_letter_code
_entity_poly.pdbx_strand_id
1 'polypeptide(L)'
;MFSISLIDSFETGSKLHGLLLKLGRTTCERTVSKYIPKPPPNTKKRISWKEFYNLHAEAMVVSDTFTVYSSNFKEIFRVVFFLHLGSKQILHFDIHTNPTTNWMRKVLKFAIRKQKFCKTFSKEGIII
;
A
#
# COMPACT_ATOMS: atom_id res chain seq x y z
N MET A 1 10.29 -9.78 3.16
CA MET A 1 9.83 -9.79 1.76
C MET A 1 10.79 -8.90 0.97
N PHE A 2 11.65 -9.60 0.23
CA PHE A 2 12.71 -9.28 -0.73
C PHE A 2 13.32 -7.86 -0.88
N SER A 3 14.64 -7.84 -0.67
CA SER A 3 15.60 -6.84 -1.14
C SER A 3 15.68 -6.89 -2.68
N ILE A 4 15.07 -5.92 -3.34
CA ILE A 4 15.33 -5.59 -4.76
C ILE A 4 16.59 -4.71 -4.76
N SER A 5 17.71 -5.24 -5.26
CA SER A 5 18.81 -4.35 -5.65
C SER A 5 19.75 -4.88 -6.73
N LEU A 6 19.70 -6.14 -7.16
CA LEU A 6 20.58 -6.58 -8.26
C LEU A 6 20.07 -7.69 -9.20
N ILE A 7 18.91 -8.30 -8.94
CA ILE A 7 18.38 -9.40 -9.78
C ILE A 7 17.36 -8.93 -10.85
N ASP A 8 16.81 -7.72 -10.75
CA ASP A 8 15.64 -7.34 -11.55
C ASP A 8 15.90 -6.93 -13.00
N SER A 9 17.14 -6.72 -13.44
CA SER A 9 17.36 -6.17 -14.79
C SER A 9 17.00 -7.15 -15.90
N PHE A 10 17.25 -8.45 -15.71
CA PHE A 10 16.90 -9.49 -16.69
C PHE A 10 15.41 -9.87 -16.61
N GLU A 11 14.85 -9.94 -15.41
CA GLU A 11 13.44 -10.28 -15.20
C GLU A 11 12.48 -9.15 -15.63
N THR A 12 12.91 -7.88 -15.54
CA THR A 12 12.11 -6.75 -16.03
C THR A 12 12.08 -6.70 -17.56
N GLY A 13 13.17 -7.09 -18.24
CA GLY A 13 13.26 -7.12 -19.70
C GLY A 13 12.31 -8.12 -20.35
N SER A 14 12.27 -9.35 -19.84
CA SER A 14 11.34 -10.38 -20.30
C SER A 14 9.87 -9.99 -20.05
N LYS A 15 9.56 -9.44 -18.86
CA LYS A 15 8.22 -8.93 -18.53
C LYS A 15 7.78 -7.79 -19.44
N LEU A 16 8.64 -6.79 -19.65
CA LEU A 16 8.34 -5.66 -20.52
C LEU A 16 8.17 -6.10 -21.98
N HIS A 17 9.00 -7.04 -22.45
CA HIS A 17 8.88 -7.63 -23.78
C HIS A 17 7.52 -8.32 -23.97
N GLY A 18 7.08 -9.14 -23.01
CA GLY A 18 5.76 -9.77 -23.04
C GLY A 18 4.60 -8.77 -23.08
N LEU A 19 4.73 -7.63 -22.39
CA LEU A 19 3.74 -6.54 -22.45
C LEU A 19 3.74 -5.84 -23.81
N LEU A 20 4.91 -5.59 -24.40
CA LEU A 20 5.04 -4.99 -25.73
C LEU A 20 4.44 -5.89 -26.81
N LEU A 21 4.63 -7.21 -26.71
CA LEU A 21 3.97 -8.18 -27.60
C LEU A 21 2.45 -8.13 -27.48
N LYS A 22 1.91 -8.05 -26.26
CA LYS A 22 0.46 -7.89 -26.03
C LYS A 22 -0.11 -6.59 -26.60
N LEU A 23 0.72 -5.55 -26.73
CA LEU A 23 0.38 -4.28 -27.38
C LEU A 23 0.60 -4.27 -28.90
N GLY A 24 0.90 -5.43 -29.51
CA GLY A 24 1.11 -5.58 -30.95
C GLY A 24 2.48 -5.08 -31.45
N ARG A 25 3.44 -4.86 -30.55
CA ARG A 25 4.80 -4.45 -30.91
C ARG A 25 5.71 -5.66 -31.08
N THR A 26 6.18 -5.90 -32.30
CA THR A 26 7.18 -6.93 -32.60
C THR A 26 8.59 -6.43 -32.27
N THR A 27 9.01 -6.61 -31.03
CA THR A 27 10.37 -6.28 -30.56
C THR A 27 11.04 -7.54 -30.07
N CYS A 28 12.37 -7.69 -30.21
CA CYS A 28 13.06 -8.82 -29.59
C CYS A 28 13.42 -8.50 -28.13
N GLU A 29 13.36 -9.50 -27.26
CA GLU A 29 13.69 -9.37 -25.84
C GLU A 29 15.07 -8.71 -25.62
N ARG A 30 16.05 -9.08 -26.44
CA ARG A 30 17.41 -8.50 -26.41
C ARG A 30 17.41 -6.98 -26.63
N THR A 31 16.56 -6.50 -27.53
CA THR A 31 16.40 -5.06 -27.77
C THR A 31 15.78 -4.39 -26.56
N VAL A 32 14.72 -4.97 -26.00
CA VAL A 32 14.06 -4.44 -24.80
C VAL A 32 15.04 -4.35 -23.62
N SER A 33 15.80 -5.42 -23.35
CA SER A 33 16.81 -5.47 -22.29
C SER A 33 17.97 -4.49 -22.52
N LYS A 34 18.32 -4.18 -23.78
CA LYS A 34 19.35 -3.18 -24.11
C LYS A 34 18.91 -1.76 -23.76
N TYR A 35 17.62 -1.45 -23.93
CA TYR A 35 17.07 -0.12 -23.69
C TYR A 35 16.55 0.09 -22.26
N ILE A 36 16.53 -0.95 -21.42
CA ILE A 36 16.25 -0.79 -19.99
C ILE A 36 17.41 0.01 -19.35
N PRO A 37 17.13 1.18 -18.77
CA PRO A 37 18.16 1.99 -18.14
C PRO A 37 18.75 1.22 -16.95
N LYS A 38 20.08 1.09 -16.94
CA LYS A 38 20.80 0.54 -15.78
C LYS A 38 20.64 1.51 -14.60
N PRO A 39 20.41 1.01 -13.38
CA PRO A 39 20.38 1.88 -12.21
C PRO A 39 21.71 2.64 -12.08
N PRO A 40 21.69 3.94 -11.76
CA PRO A 40 22.90 4.75 -11.68
C PRO A 40 23.85 4.22 -10.58
N PRO A 41 25.19 4.28 -10.77
CA PRO A 41 26.17 3.69 -9.85
C PRO A 41 26.18 4.31 -8.45
N ASN A 42 25.62 5.52 -8.29
CA ASN A 42 25.68 6.30 -7.06
C ASN A 42 24.28 6.78 -6.65
N THR A 43 23.46 5.86 -6.15
CA THR A 43 22.28 6.21 -5.38
C THR A 43 22.71 6.75 -4.03
N LYS A 44 22.90 8.07 -3.93
CA LYS A 44 22.90 8.80 -2.65
C LYS A 44 21.77 8.22 -1.78
N LYS A 45 22.14 7.51 -0.71
CA LYS A 45 21.29 6.91 0.34
C LYS A 45 19.82 6.72 -0.06
N ARG A 46 19.53 5.77 -0.97
CA ARG A 46 18.15 5.26 -1.06
C ARG A 46 17.87 4.59 0.28
N ILE A 47 17.01 5.21 1.08
CA ILE A 47 16.48 4.57 2.29
C ILE A 47 15.85 3.26 1.85
N SER A 48 16.26 2.16 2.48
CA SER A 48 15.62 0.88 2.25
C SER A 48 14.16 0.97 2.67
N TRP A 49 13.29 0.14 2.10
CA TRP A 49 11.89 0.05 2.53
C TRP A 49 11.76 -0.23 4.03
N LYS A 50 12.72 -0.96 4.61
CA LYS A 50 12.78 -1.23 6.05
C LYS A 50 13.07 0.04 6.85
N GLU A 51 14.02 0.86 6.41
CA GLU A 51 14.34 2.14 7.06
C GLU A 51 13.20 3.14 6.90
N PHE A 52 12.61 3.25 5.70
CA PHE A 52 11.41 4.07 5.47
C PHE A 52 10.26 3.63 6.38
N TYR A 53 10.00 2.33 6.47
CA TYR A 53 8.98 1.78 7.35
C TYR A 53 9.25 2.16 8.80
N ASN A 54 10.45 1.91 9.31
CA ASN A 54 10.80 2.23 10.70
C ASN A 54 10.71 3.73 10.99
N LEU A 55 11.07 4.58 10.03
CA LEU A 55 11.04 6.03 10.18
C LEU A 55 9.61 6.60 10.20
N HIS A 56 8.70 6.00 9.43
CA HIS A 56 7.37 6.59 9.20
C HIS A 56 6.20 5.78 9.79
N ALA A 57 6.40 4.54 10.23
CA ALA A 57 5.30 3.67 10.65
C ALA A 57 4.49 4.26 11.81
N GLU A 58 5.12 4.93 12.78
CA GLU A 58 4.42 5.59 13.89
C GLU A 58 3.63 6.83 13.46
N ALA A 59 4.02 7.47 12.36
CA ALA A 59 3.30 8.61 11.81
C ALA A 59 2.11 8.18 10.93
N MET A 60 2.19 6.99 10.32
CA MET A 60 1.35 6.58 9.21
C MET A 60 0.08 5.83 9.65
N VAL A 61 -1.03 6.16 8.99
CA VAL A 61 -2.26 5.37 9.02
C VAL A 61 -2.49 4.85 7.62
N VAL A 62 -2.74 3.54 7.53
CA VAL A 62 -3.08 2.87 6.29
C VAL A 62 -4.57 2.57 6.32
N SER A 63 -5.24 2.79 5.20
CA SER A 63 -6.63 2.39 5.00
C SER A 63 -6.73 1.42 3.84
N ASP A 64 -7.58 0.43 3.97
CA ASP A 64 -7.92 -0.46 2.86
C ASP A 64 -9.43 -0.76 2.88
N THR A 65 -9.94 -1.16 1.72
CA THR A 65 -11.36 -1.42 1.50
C THR A 65 -11.54 -2.78 0.88
N PHE A 66 -12.39 -3.62 1.47
CA PHE A 66 -12.73 -4.93 0.92
C PHE A 66 -14.22 -5.02 0.62
N THR A 67 -14.54 -5.82 -0.39
CA THR A 67 -15.92 -6.05 -0.82
C THR A 67 -16.31 -7.48 -0.48
N VAL A 68 -17.38 -7.64 0.30
CA VAL A 68 -17.93 -8.94 0.70
C VAL A 68 -19.29 -9.11 0.06
N TYR A 69 -19.49 -10.24 -0.59
CA TYR A 69 -20.80 -10.63 -1.09
C TYR A 69 -21.60 -11.30 0.02
N SER A 70 -22.88 -10.97 0.13
CA SER A 70 -23.82 -11.73 0.97
C SER A 70 -23.91 -13.18 0.49
N SER A 71 -24.25 -14.11 1.40
CA SER A 71 -24.48 -15.54 1.06
C SER A 71 -25.45 -15.72 -0.11
N ASN A 72 -26.44 -14.82 -0.21
CA ASN A 72 -27.44 -14.83 -1.28
C ASN A 72 -27.06 -13.96 -2.50
N PHE A 73 -25.86 -13.37 -2.52
CA PHE A 73 -25.36 -12.41 -3.53
C PHE A 73 -26.27 -11.21 -3.82
N LYS A 74 -27.31 -10.96 -3.00
CA LYS A 74 -28.26 -9.85 -3.17
C LYS A 74 -27.68 -8.50 -2.79
N GLU A 75 -26.76 -8.49 -1.83
CA GLU A 75 -26.16 -7.26 -1.30
C GLU A 75 -24.65 -7.37 -1.31
N ILE A 76 -24.02 -6.26 -1.65
CA ILE A 76 -22.57 -6.07 -1.66
C ILE A 76 -22.23 -5.20 -0.46
N PHE A 77 -21.51 -5.75 0.50
CA PHE A 77 -20.99 -4.99 1.63
C PHE A 77 -19.61 -4.48 1.32
N ARG A 78 -19.39 -3.19 1.51
CA ARG A 78 -18.07 -2.58 1.45
C ARG A 78 -17.62 -2.27 2.86
N VAL A 79 -16.49 -2.84 3.22
CA VAL A 79 -15.89 -2.65 4.52
C VAL A 79 -14.66 -1.78 4.34
N VAL A 80 -14.54 -0.77 5.20
CA VAL A 80 -13.39 0.11 5.26
C VAL A 80 -12.77 -0.05 6.63
N PHE A 81 -11.46 -0.23 6.69
CA PHE A 81 -10.74 -0.24 7.95
C PHE A 81 -9.51 0.65 7.91
N PHE A 82 -9.14 1.17 9.07
CA PHE A 82 -7.99 2.03 9.28
C PHE A 82 -7.05 1.36 10.28
N LEU A 83 -5.79 1.23 9.91
CA LEU A 83 -4.74 0.58 10.68
C LEU A 83 -3.63 1.59 10.99
N HIS A 84 -3.20 1.63 12.25
CA HIS A 84 -1.96 2.31 12.60
C HIS A 84 -0.76 1.45 12.22
N LEU A 85 0.13 1.95 11.36
CA LEU A 85 1.18 1.13 10.77
C LEU A 85 2.26 0.71 11.80
N GLY A 86 2.59 1.60 12.74
CA GLY A 86 3.59 1.35 13.78
C GLY A 86 3.18 0.27 14.78
N SER A 87 1.98 0.39 15.34
CA SER A 87 1.48 -0.55 16.36
C SER A 87 0.68 -1.72 15.78
N LYS A 88 0.37 -1.70 14.49
CA LYS A 88 -0.50 -2.68 13.80
C LYS A 88 -1.87 -2.84 14.47
N GLN A 89 -2.37 -1.78 15.12
CA GLN A 89 -3.68 -1.76 15.76
C GLN A 89 -4.74 -1.16 14.82
N ILE A 90 -5.92 -1.78 14.79
CA ILE A 90 -7.07 -1.27 14.03
C ILE A 90 -7.63 -0.07 14.79
N LEU A 91 -7.62 1.10 14.16
CA LEU A 91 -8.12 2.35 14.73
C LEU A 91 -9.65 2.44 14.64
N HIS A 92 -10.20 2.04 13.49
CA HIS A 92 -11.63 2.07 13.22
C HIS A 92 -11.94 1.22 11.99
N PHE A 93 -13.09 0.59 11.97
CA PHE A 93 -13.66 -0.01 10.77
C PHE A 93 -15.16 0.30 10.73
N ASP A 94 -15.71 0.34 9.52
CA ASP A 94 -17.15 0.51 9.29
C ASP A 94 -17.56 -0.25 8.03
N ILE A 95 -18.82 -0.68 7.99
CA ILE A 95 -19.39 -1.54 6.95
C ILE A 95 -20.62 -0.85 6.36
N HIS A 96 -20.69 -0.75 5.04
CA HIS A 96 -21.84 -0.14 4.38
C HIS A 96 -22.14 -0.80 3.04
N THR A 97 -23.43 -0.90 2.68
CA THR A 97 -23.88 -1.51 1.42
C THR A 97 -23.72 -0.56 0.23
N ASN A 98 -23.99 0.74 0.43
CA ASN A 98 -23.80 1.78 -0.60
C ASN A 98 -22.93 2.94 -0.08
N PRO A 99 -21.60 2.87 -0.14
CA PRO A 99 -20.73 3.88 0.45
C PRO A 99 -20.88 5.20 -0.30
N THR A 100 -21.38 6.20 0.43
CA THR A 100 -21.46 7.58 -0.08
C THR A 100 -20.24 8.37 0.39
N THR A 101 -19.91 9.45 -0.33
CA THR A 101 -18.87 10.39 0.09
C THR A 101 -19.12 10.95 1.49
N ASN A 102 -20.40 11.18 1.84
CA ASN A 102 -20.78 11.66 3.16
C ASN A 102 -20.51 10.64 4.26
N TRP A 103 -20.80 9.36 4.00
CA TRP A 103 -20.45 8.27 4.92
C TRP A 103 -18.94 8.15 5.09
N MET A 104 -18.17 8.09 3.99
CA MET A 104 -16.70 7.99 4.04
C MET A 104 -16.05 9.12 4.83
N ARG A 105 -16.58 10.36 4.70
CA ARG A 105 -16.14 11.51 5.49
C ARG A 105 -16.34 11.30 6.99
N LYS A 106 -17.45 10.68 7.40
CA LYS A 106 -17.71 10.36 8.82
C LYS A 106 -16.71 9.33 9.33
N VAL A 107 -16.53 8.22 8.61
CA VAL A 107 -15.58 7.14 8.97
C VAL A 107 -14.16 7.71 9.11
N LEU A 108 -13.71 8.52 8.16
CA LEU A 108 -12.41 9.18 8.21
C LEU A 108 -12.26 10.10 9.42
N LYS A 109 -13.28 10.90 9.74
CA LYS A 109 -13.29 11.76 10.94
C LYS A 109 -13.16 10.93 12.21
N PHE A 110 -13.84 9.79 12.31
CA PHE A 110 -13.72 8.89 13.47
C PHE A 110 -12.33 8.29 13.58
N ALA A 111 -11.77 7.80 12.47
CA ALA A 111 -10.43 7.22 12.43
C ALA A 111 -9.35 8.23 12.86
N ILE A 112 -9.36 9.45 12.33
CA ILE A 112 -8.39 10.50 12.69
C ILE A 112 -8.51 10.89 14.17
N ARG A 113 -9.74 11.00 14.69
CA ARG A 113 -9.95 11.32 16.11
C ARG A 113 -9.41 10.22 17.02
N LYS A 114 -9.63 8.95 16.67
CA LYS A 114 -9.07 7.80 17.39
C LYS A 114 -7.54 7.73 17.31
N GLN A 115 -6.95 8.09 16.16
CA GLN A 115 -5.49 8.18 16.02
C GLN A 115 -4.89 9.22 16.97
N LYS A 116 -5.48 10.42 17.04
CA LYS A 116 -5.00 11.47 17.95
C LYS A 116 -5.05 11.02 19.41
N PHE A 117 -6.16 10.40 19.81
CA PHE A 117 -6.31 9.84 21.15
C PHE A 117 -5.24 8.79 21.45
N CYS A 118 -5.08 7.78 20.59
CA CYS A 118 -4.08 6.72 20.79
C CYS A 118 -2.64 7.27 20.85
N LYS A 119 -2.32 8.30 20.05
CA LYS A 119 -1.01 8.98 20.11
C LYS A 119 -0.81 9.79 21.39
N THR A 120 -1.84 10.49 21.88
CA THR A 120 -1.76 11.20 23.15
C THR A 120 -1.56 10.23 24.31
N PHE A 121 -2.29 9.11 24.32
CA PHE A 121 -2.14 8.08 25.35
C PHE A 121 -0.76 7.43 25.33
N SER A 122 -0.19 7.18 24.14
CA SER A 122 1.18 6.64 24.03
C SER A 122 2.26 7.64 24.48
N LYS A 123 2.01 8.95 24.41
CA LYS A 123 2.96 9.99 24.83
C LYS A 123 2.93 10.30 26.33
N GLU A 124 1.80 10.07 26.99
CA GLU A 124 1.63 10.33 28.43
C GLU A 124 1.97 9.13 29.33
N GLY A 125 2.56 8.07 28.77
CA GLY A 125 3.22 7.04 29.58
C GLY A 125 2.29 6.15 30.41
N ILE A 126 1.01 6.04 30.06
CA ILE A 126 0.11 5.05 30.67
C ILE A 126 0.15 3.81 29.79
N ILE A 127 1.16 2.98 30.04
CA ILE A 127 1.27 1.62 29.51
C ILE A 127 0.27 0.76 30.29
N ILE A 128 -0.69 0.15 29.58
CA ILE A 128 -1.38 -1.07 30.02
C ILE A 128 -0.72 -2.23 29.29
#